data_AF-A0A1F3W9Q5-F1
#
_entry.id   AF-A0A1F3W9Q5-F1
#
_cell.length_a   1.000
_cell.length_b   1.000
_cell.length_c   1.000
_cell.angle_alpha   90.00
_cell.angle_beta   90.00
_cell.angle_gamma   90.00
#
_symmetry.space_group_name_H-M   'P 1'
#
loop_
_entity.id
_entity.type
_entity.pdbx_description
1 polymer ?
#
loop_
_entity_poly.entity_id
_entity_poly.type
_entity_poly.pdbx_seq_one_letter_code
_entity_poly.pdbx_strand_id
1 'polypeptide(L)'
;MIEKLLKSQLILLFVISVVVSIAYYYADILPDNYFTISSGTKSFNNIVYYLTTLGVFIEYFTGIWVLLTFVVYAIVYSLILSKRNKTLDIFIPVTLSIMTISFCGSFFNGHIGKGLIFLIFKFTPQILSPLSLIAFGLINIYLIFDKNFLLLLLKSFKFIVSYRKKMTSSVEIKREVINVNPKKIQFYPNKIRRNFLNNITNFLRGNRKINIEVNEAIQQQSLDVGEMTDNVVEPAKLILMNENKNENEKSEIKKISLDNDKKYYQIVKTIGTAKDKSKNNSPDEKYFEEIIDRIEEKLNEFKIEGQVINILKGPVVDTFELELGAGVKVSKITSSSEDLSMALYGAPIRIVYPMRGKTTVGIEVPRNPREIIYLDELLTSKDFQKTKFDLPLAIGKDAFGESFVVDLAAMPHMLVAGSTGSGKSVFINSLLVSLLIKKSPDQMKLILIDPKQLELSLYSELPHLLLPVVTEAKTASLALQWAVKEMDRRYSIMKEFQVRNLKGFNDKLKNATPEMLS
;
A
#
# COMPACT_ATOMS: atom_id res chain seq x y z
N MET A 1 -36.88 -13.15 -43.84
CA MET A 1 -35.99 -13.92 -42.94
C MET A 1 -35.29 -13.03 -41.89
N ILE A 2 -35.86 -11.87 -41.49
CA ILE A 2 -35.23 -10.87 -40.60
C ILE A 2 -35.95 -10.74 -39.23
N GLU A 3 -36.96 -11.56 -38.93
CA GLU A 3 -37.74 -11.43 -37.68
C GLU A 3 -37.12 -12.10 -36.43
N LYS A 4 -36.01 -12.85 -36.55
CA LYS A 4 -35.43 -13.60 -35.42
C LYS A 4 -34.07 -13.08 -34.92
N LEU A 5 -33.56 -11.96 -35.43
CA LEU A 5 -32.22 -11.50 -35.05
C LEU A 5 -32.15 -10.69 -33.74
N LEU A 6 -33.26 -10.24 -33.14
CA LEU A 6 -33.18 -9.44 -31.89
C LEU A 6 -33.32 -10.24 -30.60
N LYS A 7 -34.01 -11.39 -30.57
CA LYS A 7 -34.14 -12.18 -29.34
C LYS A 7 -32.84 -12.95 -29.02
N SER A 8 -32.22 -13.55 -30.02
CA SER A 8 -30.97 -14.30 -29.83
C SER A 8 -29.79 -13.39 -29.45
N GLN A 9 -29.71 -12.18 -30.02
CA GLN A 9 -28.70 -11.19 -29.66
C GLN A 9 -28.90 -10.65 -28.24
N LEU A 10 -30.15 -10.41 -27.82
CA LEU A 10 -30.45 -9.96 -26.47
C LEU A 10 -30.15 -11.06 -25.44
N ILE A 11 -30.43 -12.34 -25.77
CA ILE A 11 -30.05 -13.48 -24.93
C ILE A 11 -28.52 -13.62 -24.86
N LEU A 12 -27.82 -13.47 -25.98
CA LEU A 12 -26.35 -13.55 -26.01
C LEU A 12 -25.72 -12.42 -25.18
N LEU A 13 -26.20 -11.18 -25.33
CA LEU A 13 -25.71 -10.03 -24.59
C LEU A 13 -26.03 -10.15 -23.09
N PHE A 14 -27.19 -10.74 -22.74
CA PHE A 14 -27.54 -11.06 -21.36
C PHE A 14 -26.56 -12.07 -20.76
N VAL A 15 -26.31 -13.20 -21.44
CA VAL A 15 -25.37 -14.23 -20.99
C VAL A 15 -23.97 -13.67 -20.81
N ILE A 16 -23.48 -12.89 -21.78
CA ILE A 16 -22.16 -12.22 -21.69
C ILE A 16 -22.13 -11.30 -20.47
N SER A 17 -23.18 -10.51 -20.25
CA SER A 17 -23.26 -9.58 -19.12
C SER A 17 -23.25 -10.31 -17.77
N VAL A 18 -23.98 -11.43 -17.64
CA VAL A 18 -24.03 -12.22 -16.41
C VAL A 18 -22.67 -12.85 -16.10
N VAL A 19 -21.99 -13.40 -17.12
CA VAL A 19 -20.65 -13.95 -16.96
C VAL A 19 -19.66 -12.89 -16.49
N VAL A 20 -19.72 -11.68 -17.06
CA VAL A 20 -18.88 -10.55 -16.67
C VAL A 20 -19.18 -10.07 -15.25
N SER A 21 -20.45 -10.03 -14.82
CA SER A 21 -20.83 -9.70 -13.44
C SER A 21 -20.23 -10.67 -12.43
N ILE A 22 -20.35 -11.97 -12.73
CA ILE A 22 -19.87 -13.04 -11.85
C ILE A 22 -18.34 -12.95 -11.78
N ALA A 23 -17.66 -12.79 -12.92
CA ALA A 23 -16.21 -12.62 -12.96
C ALA A 23 -15.76 -11.41 -12.12
N TYR A 24 -16.37 -10.23 -12.32
CA TYR A 24 -16.04 -9.02 -11.55
C TYR A 24 -16.28 -9.18 -10.05
N TYR A 25 -17.40 -9.78 -9.64
CA TYR A 25 -17.73 -9.94 -8.22
C TYR A 25 -16.79 -10.95 -7.52
N TYR A 26 -16.40 -12.00 -8.24
CA TYR A 26 -15.52 -13.03 -7.71
C TYR A 26 -14.05 -12.83 -8.08
N ALA A 27 -13.68 -11.72 -8.73
CA ALA A 27 -12.32 -11.47 -9.23
C ALA A 27 -11.28 -11.76 -8.14
N ASP A 28 -11.43 -11.18 -6.94
CA ASP A 28 -10.48 -11.37 -5.83
C ASP A 28 -10.41 -12.81 -5.26
N ILE A 29 -11.38 -13.66 -5.60
CA ILE A 29 -11.54 -15.03 -5.08
C ILE A 29 -11.17 -16.07 -6.15
N LEU A 30 -11.12 -15.68 -7.44
CA LEU A 30 -10.79 -16.59 -8.52
C LEU A 30 -9.29 -16.95 -8.47
N PRO A 31 -8.95 -18.25 -8.61
CA PRO A 31 -7.55 -18.67 -8.68
C PRO A 31 -6.91 -18.05 -9.93
N ASP A 32 -5.77 -17.38 -9.72
CA ASP A 32 -4.92 -16.74 -10.73
C ASP A 32 -5.51 -15.49 -11.42
N ASN A 33 -5.60 -14.38 -10.68
CA ASN A 33 -5.87 -13.01 -11.18
C ASN A 33 -4.76 -12.40 -12.05
N TYR A 34 -3.62 -13.08 -12.12
CA TYR A 34 -2.56 -12.76 -13.04
C TYR A 34 -2.36 -14.01 -13.88
N PHE A 35 -2.10 -13.87 -15.19
CA PHE A 35 -1.74 -14.96 -16.11
C PHE A 35 -0.40 -15.64 -15.74
N THR A 36 -0.19 -15.92 -14.46
CA THR A 36 0.96 -16.59 -13.87
C THR A 36 0.52 -18.00 -13.54
N ILE A 37 0.96 -18.95 -14.37
CA ILE A 37 0.76 -20.38 -14.13
C ILE A 37 1.43 -20.73 -12.80
N SER A 38 0.65 -20.84 -11.73
CA SER A 38 1.11 -21.36 -10.45
C SER A 38 0.91 -22.88 -10.46
N SER A 39 2.01 -23.64 -10.53
CA SER A 39 2.02 -25.10 -10.53
C SER A 39 1.64 -25.74 -9.17
N GLY A 40 1.02 -24.97 -8.25
CA GLY A 40 0.91 -25.31 -6.84
C GLY A 40 -0.43 -25.90 -6.38
N THR A 41 -1.51 -25.78 -7.14
CA THR A 41 -2.86 -26.13 -6.64
C THR A 41 -3.43 -27.36 -7.35
N LYS A 42 -3.15 -28.55 -6.77
CA LYS A 42 -3.64 -29.86 -7.25
C LYS A 42 -5.16 -30.10 -7.08
N SER A 43 -5.94 -29.12 -6.64
CA SER A 43 -7.32 -29.32 -6.19
C SER A 43 -8.42 -28.75 -7.09
N PHE A 44 -8.09 -28.09 -8.21
CA PHE A 44 -9.12 -27.57 -9.13
C PHE A 44 -9.31 -28.50 -10.32
N ASN A 45 -10.56 -28.88 -10.58
CA ASN A 45 -10.96 -29.60 -11.78
C ASN A 45 -10.53 -28.79 -13.01
N ASN A 46 -9.78 -29.40 -13.95
CA ASN A 46 -9.21 -28.70 -15.11
C ASN A 46 -10.24 -27.87 -15.88
N ILE A 47 -11.48 -28.35 -15.96
CA ILE A 47 -12.60 -27.65 -16.61
C ILE A 47 -12.92 -26.33 -15.88
N VAL A 48 -12.96 -26.38 -14.55
CA VAL A 48 -13.20 -25.20 -13.71
C VAL A 48 -12.08 -24.20 -13.92
N TYR A 49 -10.82 -24.64 -13.94
CA TYR A 49 -9.66 -23.77 -14.19
C TYR A 49 -9.74 -23.05 -15.55
N TYR A 50 -10.06 -23.74 -16.64
CA TYR A 50 -10.18 -23.10 -17.95
C TYR A 50 -11.37 -22.12 -18.01
N LEU A 51 -12.50 -22.47 -17.36
CA LEU A 51 -13.66 -21.58 -17.30
C LEU A 51 -13.39 -20.32 -16.47
N THR A 52 -12.70 -20.44 -15.33
CA THR A 52 -12.33 -19.29 -14.50
C THR A 52 -11.31 -18.40 -15.19
N THR A 53 -10.31 -19.00 -15.84
CA THR A 53 -9.30 -18.26 -16.63
C THR A 53 -9.96 -17.49 -17.78
N LEU A 54 -10.91 -18.10 -18.47
CA LEU A 54 -11.67 -17.46 -19.53
C LEU A 54 -12.54 -16.31 -18.99
N GLY A 55 -13.14 -16.47 -17.81
CA GLY A 55 -13.88 -15.40 -17.12
C GLY A 55 -13.01 -14.19 -16.78
N VAL A 56 -11.83 -14.42 -16.20
CA VAL A 56 -10.85 -13.35 -15.87
C VAL A 56 -10.32 -12.67 -17.14
N PHE A 57 -10.06 -13.43 -18.21
CA PHE A 57 -9.65 -12.87 -19.50
C PHE A 57 -10.73 -11.94 -20.07
N ILE A 58 -11.99 -12.36 -20.05
CA ILE A 58 -13.11 -11.52 -20.51
C ILE A 58 -13.21 -10.27 -19.64
N GLU A 59 -13.16 -10.39 -18.31
CA GLU A 59 -13.19 -9.24 -17.39
C GLU A 59 -12.06 -8.24 -17.67
N TYR A 60 -10.83 -8.73 -17.87
CA TYR A 60 -9.68 -7.89 -18.17
C TYR A 60 -9.89 -7.01 -19.41
N PHE A 61 -10.54 -7.55 -20.45
CA PHE A 61 -10.83 -6.79 -21.67
C PHE A 61 -12.09 -5.95 -21.53
N THR A 62 -13.20 -6.52 -21.06
CA THR A 62 -14.49 -5.84 -21.13
C THR A 62 -14.80 -5.04 -19.88
N GLY A 63 -14.39 -5.43 -18.67
CA GLY A 63 -14.84 -4.80 -17.43
C GLY A 63 -16.36 -4.83 -17.23
N ILE A 64 -16.85 -4.22 -16.16
CA ILE A 64 -18.26 -4.36 -15.72
C ILE A 64 -19.28 -3.53 -16.53
N TRP A 65 -18.83 -2.57 -17.34
CA TRP A 65 -19.71 -1.64 -18.07
C TRP A 65 -20.57 -2.28 -19.17
N VAL A 66 -20.25 -3.51 -19.59
CA VAL A 66 -21.06 -4.28 -20.55
C VAL A 66 -22.49 -4.50 -20.02
N LEU A 67 -22.65 -4.65 -18.70
CA LEU A 67 -23.96 -4.74 -18.04
C LEU A 67 -24.80 -3.49 -18.24
N LEU A 68 -24.19 -2.31 -18.08
CA LEU A 68 -24.89 -1.04 -18.24
C LEU A 68 -25.41 -0.89 -19.67
N THR A 69 -24.59 -1.27 -20.65
CA THR A 69 -24.98 -1.28 -22.06
C THR A 69 -26.14 -2.23 -22.32
N PHE A 70 -26.11 -3.43 -21.73
CA PHE A 70 -27.18 -4.42 -21.85
C PHE A 70 -28.50 -3.91 -21.26
N VAL A 71 -28.48 -3.41 -20.03
CA VAL A 71 -29.69 -2.93 -19.34
C VAL A 71 -30.33 -1.78 -20.12
N VAL A 72 -29.53 -0.82 -20.56
CA VAL A 72 -30.03 0.33 -21.33
C VAL A 72 -30.61 -0.16 -22.67
N TYR A 73 -29.93 -1.06 -23.38
CA TYR A 73 -30.43 -1.63 -24.63
C TYR A 73 -31.72 -2.43 -24.43
N ALA A 74 -31.83 -3.23 -23.38
CA ALA A 74 -33.02 -4.02 -23.09
C ALA A 74 -34.24 -3.16 -22.77
N ILE A 75 -34.06 -2.06 -22.03
CA ILE A 75 -35.12 -1.07 -21.75
C ILE A 75 -35.57 -0.40 -23.05
N VAL A 76 -34.62 0.11 -23.85
CA VAL A 76 -34.90 0.76 -25.14
C VAL A 76 -35.60 -0.24 -26.08
N TYR A 77 -35.19 -1.51 -26.04
CA TYR A 77 -35.79 -2.56 -26.85
C TYR A 77 -37.21 -2.87 -26.45
N SER A 78 -37.45 -3.11 -25.16
CA SER A 78 -38.77 -3.44 -24.63
C SER A 78 -39.78 -2.31 -24.86
N LEU A 79 -39.38 -1.07 -24.66
CA LEU A 79 -40.29 0.08 -24.70
C LEU A 79 -40.53 0.59 -26.13
N ILE A 80 -39.49 0.64 -26.96
CA ILE A 80 -39.49 1.38 -28.23
C ILE A 80 -39.19 0.47 -29.42
N LEU A 81 -38.07 -0.27 -29.42
CA LEU A 81 -37.63 -1.02 -30.61
C LEU A 81 -38.54 -2.22 -30.93
N SER A 82 -39.12 -2.88 -29.93
CA SER A 82 -39.98 -4.06 -30.11
C SER A 82 -41.25 -3.77 -30.92
N LYS A 83 -41.67 -2.50 -30.98
CA LYS A 83 -42.89 -2.04 -31.64
C LYS A 83 -42.64 -1.38 -33.01
N ARG A 84 -41.38 -1.32 -33.46
CA ARG A 84 -40.99 -0.63 -34.69
C ARG A 84 -40.14 -1.51 -35.58
N ASN A 85 -40.24 -1.31 -36.90
CA ASN A 85 -39.52 -2.10 -37.90
C ASN A 85 -38.66 -1.16 -38.77
N LYS A 86 -37.59 -0.61 -38.18
CA LYS A 86 -36.63 0.26 -38.89
C LYS A 86 -35.31 -0.48 -39.10
N THR A 87 -34.78 -0.45 -40.32
CA THR A 87 -33.50 -1.11 -40.66
C THR A 87 -32.30 -0.47 -39.94
N LEU A 88 -32.37 0.83 -39.65
CA LEU A 88 -31.32 1.54 -38.91
C LEU A 88 -31.22 1.13 -37.42
N ASP A 89 -32.18 0.38 -36.89
CA ASP A 89 -32.17 -0.08 -35.50
C ASP A 89 -31.00 -1.01 -35.20
N ILE A 90 -30.41 -1.62 -36.23
CA ILE A 90 -29.23 -2.48 -36.12
C ILE A 90 -27.99 -1.75 -35.61
N PHE A 91 -27.91 -0.42 -35.79
CA PHE A 91 -26.76 0.38 -35.36
C PHE A 91 -26.83 0.82 -33.89
N ILE A 92 -28.02 0.80 -33.29
CA ILE A 92 -28.25 1.23 -31.91
C ILE A 92 -27.41 0.49 -30.88
N PRO A 93 -27.29 -0.86 -30.88
CA PRO A 93 -26.45 -1.54 -29.91
C PRO A 93 -24.97 -1.13 -30.00
N VAL A 94 -24.48 -0.83 -31.21
CA VAL A 94 -23.09 -0.40 -31.46
C VAL A 94 -22.88 1.05 -31.01
N THR A 95 -23.78 1.96 -31.35
CA THR A 95 -23.66 3.37 -30.93
C THR A 95 -23.87 3.53 -29.43
N LEU A 96 -24.71 2.70 -28.83
CA LEU A 96 -24.96 2.70 -27.39
C LEU A 96 -23.75 2.16 -26.61
N SER A 97 -23.10 1.10 -27.10
CA SER A 97 -21.90 0.56 -26.45
C SER A 97 -20.73 1.55 -26.49
N ILE A 98 -20.55 2.27 -27.59
CA ILE A 98 -19.54 3.32 -27.68
C ILE A 98 -19.86 4.45 -26.69
N MET A 99 -21.13 4.89 -26.62
CA MET A 99 -21.55 5.92 -25.68
C MET A 99 -21.30 5.53 -24.21
N THR A 100 -21.61 4.29 -23.82
CA THR A 100 -21.39 3.81 -22.45
C THR A 100 -19.90 3.63 -22.13
N ILE A 101 -19.08 3.19 -23.09
CA ILE A 101 -17.61 3.18 -22.97
C ILE A 101 -17.08 4.60 -22.73
N SER A 102 -17.51 5.58 -23.53
CA SER A 102 -17.09 6.98 -23.37
C SER A 102 -17.51 7.55 -22.01
N PHE A 103 -18.72 7.21 -21.54
CA PHE A 103 -19.22 7.60 -20.21
C PHE A 103 -18.36 7.00 -19.10
N CYS A 104 -18.13 5.69 -19.13
CA CYS A 104 -17.30 5.02 -18.14
C CYS A 104 -15.84 5.51 -18.19
N GLY A 105 -15.30 5.84 -19.37
CA GLY A 105 -13.93 6.35 -19.52
C GLY A 105 -13.77 7.81 -19.10
N SER A 106 -14.86 8.55 -18.98
CA SER A 106 -14.82 9.94 -18.49
C SER A 106 -15.04 10.03 -16.98
N PHE A 107 -15.92 9.19 -16.41
CA PHE A 107 -16.37 9.30 -15.02
C PHE A 107 -15.90 8.15 -14.11
N PHE A 108 -15.60 6.99 -14.68
CA PHE A 108 -15.46 5.71 -13.97
C PHE A 108 -14.29 4.88 -14.52
N ASN A 109 -13.11 5.49 -14.65
CA ASN A 109 -11.92 4.91 -15.29
C ASN A 109 -11.51 3.52 -14.74
N GLY A 110 -11.80 3.23 -13.47
CA GLY A 110 -11.48 1.94 -12.84
C GLY A 110 -12.40 0.77 -13.24
N HIS A 111 -13.50 1.04 -13.93
CA HIS A 111 -14.53 0.04 -14.25
C HIS A 111 -14.54 -0.40 -15.72
N ILE A 112 -13.67 0.20 -16.55
CA ILE A 112 -13.39 -0.28 -17.91
C ILE A 112 -12.26 -1.30 -17.83
N GLY A 113 -12.42 -2.43 -18.53
CA GLY A 113 -11.37 -3.43 -18.65
C GLY A 113 -10.07 -2.82 -19.18
N LYS A 114 -8.96 -3.10 -18.49
CA LYS A 114 -7.63 -2.57 -18.81
C LYS A 114 -7.20 -2.90 -20.24
N GLY A 115 -7.58 -4.06 -20.75
CA GLY A 115 -7.29 -4.46 -22.13
C GLY A 115 -7.97 -3.57 -23.18
N LEU A 116 -9.22 -3.17 -22.94
CA LEU A 116 -9.95 -2.29 -23.85
C LEU A 116 -9.50 -0.83 -23.72
N ILE A 117 -9.14 -0.36 -22.51
CA ILE A 117 -8.45 0.93 -22.36
C ILE A 117 -7.18 0.94 -23.20
N PHE A 118 -6.35 -0.11 -23.12
CA PHE A 118 -5.12 -0.21 -23.91
C PHE A 118 -5.38 -0.19 -25.42
N LEU A 119 -6.34 -0.97 -25.91
CA LEU A 119 -6.70 -1.01 -27.33
C LEU A 119 -7.22 0.34 -27.83
N ILE A 120 -8.14 0.97 -27.09
CA ILE A 120 -8.72 2.24 -27.52
C ILE A 120 -7.69 3.38 -27.42
N PHE A 121 -6.86 3.42 -26.38
CA PHE A 121 -5.81 4.43 -26.28
C PHE A 121 -4.79 4.30 -27.42
N LYS A 122 -4.53 3.08 -27.89
CA LYS A 122 -3.60 2.80 -28.99
C LYS A 122 -4.17 3.16 -30.37
N PHE A 123 -5.44 2.86 -30.64
CA PHE A 123 -6.01 2.98 -31.99
C PHE A 123 -6.98 4.16 -32.17
N THR A 124 -7.76 4.52 -31.14
CA THR A 124 -8.86 5.50 -31.24
C THR A 124 -9.09 6.27 -29.93
N PRO A 125 -8.10 7.02 -29.40
CA PRO A 125 -8.17 7.65 -28.07
C PRO A 125 -9.31 8.66 -27.93
N GLN A 126 -9.78 9.21 -29.05
CA GLN A 126 -10.91 10.13 -29.12
C GLN A 126 -12.22 9.52 -28.60
N ILE A 127 -12.36 8.18 -28.59
CA ILE A 127 -13.53 7.47 -28.06
C ILE A 127 -13.64 7.58 -26.52
N LEU A 128 -12.53 7.82 -25.79
CA LEU A 128 -12.62 8.07 -24.34
C LEU A 128 -12.90 9.54 -24.01
N SER A 129 -12.98 10.42 -25.01
CA SER A 129 -13.20 11.84 -24.76
C SER A 129 -14.65 12.14 -24.37
N PRO A 130 -14.91 13.14 -23.50
CA PRO A 130 -16.26 13.62 -23.23
C PRO A 130 -17.03 14.10 -24.48
N LEU A 131 -16.31 14.50 -25.54
CA LEU A 131 -16.90 14.90 -26.82
C LEU A 131 -17.56 13.71 -27.53
N SER A 132 -16.95 12.53 -27.47
CA SER A 132 -17.51 11.31 -28.05
C SER A 132 -18.79 10.87 -27.33
N LEU A 133 -18.87 11.02 -26.01
CA LEU A 133 -20.09 10.78 -25.23
C LEU A 133 -21.27 11.64 -25.75
N ILE A 134 -21.02 12.93 -25.99
CA ILE A 134 -22.03 13.86 -26.51
C ILE A 134 -22.43 13.47 -27.94
N ALA A 135 -21.44 13.20 -28.81
CA ALA A 135 -21.68 12.86 -30.21
C ALA A 135 -22.51 11.56 -30.36
N PHE A 136 -22.09 10.47 -29.70
CA PHE A 136 -22.83 9.21 -29.75
C PHE A 136 -24.15 9.28 -28.97
N GLY A 137 -24.26 10.11 -27.94
CA GLY A 137 -25.54 10.42 -27.30
C GLY A 137 -26.55 11.04 -28.26
N LEU A 138 -26.14 12.04 -29.05
CA LEU A 138 -26.99 12.67 -30.07
C LEU A 138 -27.38 11.68 -31.18
N ILE A 139 -26.45 10.83 -31.62
CA ILE A 139 -26.72 9.77 -32.61
C ILE A 139 -27.75 8.78 -32.06
N ASN A 140 -27.61 8.32 -30.81
CA ASN A 140 -28.59 7.43 -30.19
C ASN A 140 -29.97 8.11 -30.05
N ILE A 141 -30.02 9.40 -29.69
CA ILE A 141 -31.29 10.15 -29.64
C ILE A 141 -31.94 10.19 -31.03
N TYR A 142 -31.17 10.46 -32.08
CA TYR A 142 -31.66 10.49 -33.46
C TYR A 142 -32.17 9.11 -33.94
N LEU A 143 -31.46 8.03 -33.59
CA LEU A 143 -31.85 6.67 -33.95
C LEU A 143 -33.06 6.16 -33.14
N ILE A 144 -33.16 6.54 -31.86
CA ILE A 144 -34.22 6.08 -30.96
C ILE A 144 -35.51 6.89 -31.16
N PHE A 145 -35.43 8.19 -31.41
CA PHE A 145 -36.60 9.06 -31.43
C PHE A 145 -36.89 9.62 -32.82
N ASP A 146 -38.13 9.47 -33.29
CA ASP A 146 -38.59 10.11 -34.53
C ASP A 146 -38.63 11.64 -34.40
N LYS A 147 -38.59 12.34 -35.54
CA LYS A 147 -38.64 13.82 -35.64
C LYS A 147 -39.75 14.46 -34.79
N ASN A 148 -40.87 13.75 -34.59
CA ASN A 148 -42.01 14.22 -33.80
C ASN A 148 -41.75 14.24 -32.28
N PHE A 149 -40.89 13.36 -31.75
CA PHE A 149 -40.57 13.31 -30.32
C PHE A 149 -39.54 14.39 -29.92
N LEU A 150 -38.57 14.70 -30.78
CA LEU A 150 -37.67 15.86 -30.61
C LEU A 150 -38.44 17.18 -30.47
N LEU A 151 -39.52 17.32 -31.23
CA LEU A 151 -40.46 18.45 -31.15
C LEU A 151 -41.22 18.49 -29.81
N LEU A 152 -41.53 17.32 -29.25
CA LEU A 152 -42.19 17.16 -27.95
C LEU A 152 -41.23 17.49 -26.78
N LEU A 153 -39.96 17.12 -26.91
CA LEU A 153 -38.88 17.41 -25.95
C LEU A 153 -38.55 18.92 -25.91
N LEU A 154 -38.55 19.59 -27.06
CA LEU A 154 -38.44 21.06 -27.12
C LEU A 154 -39.65 21.77 -26.50
N LYS A 155 -40.85 21.20 -26.64
CA LYS A 155 -42.06 21.72 -25.97
C LYS A 155 -41.98 21.54 -24.44
N SER A 156 -41.50 20.40 -23.95
CA SER A 156 -41.33 20.17 -22.50
C SER A 156 -40.20 21.01 -21.91
N PHE A 157 -39.12 21.29 -22.65
CA PHE A 157 -38.07 22.20 -22.22
C PHE A 157 -38.58 23.65 -22.09
N LYS A 158 -39.40 24.12 -23.03
CA LYS A 158 -40.11 25.42 -22.91
C LYS A 158 -41.05 25.45 -21.71
N PHE A 159 -41.71 24.33 -21.41
CA PHE A 159 -42.56 24.20 -20.22
C PHE A 159 -41.74 24.32 -18.91
N ILE A 160 -40.62 23.61 -18.79
CA ILE A 160 -39.72 23.66 -17.62
C ILE A 160 -39.12 25.05 -17.41
N VAL A 161 -38.69 25.73 -18.48
CA VAL A 161 -38.17 27.11 -18.41
C VAL A 161 -39.27 28.09 -17.95
N SER A 162 -40.51 27.90 -18.41
CA SER A 162 -41.65 28.71 -17.97
C SER A 162 -41.98 28.50 -16.47
N TYR A 163 -41.85 27.26 -15.98
CA TYR A 163 -42.08 26.90 -14.58
C TYR A 163 -40.99 27.45 -13.65
N ARG A 164 -39.72 27.46 -14.11
CA ARG A 164 -38.60 28.05 -13.39
C ARG A 164 -38.75 29.57 -13.21
N LYS A 165 -39.30 30.25 -14.21
CA LYS A 165 -39.61 31.71 -14.16
C LYS A 165 -40.71 32.05 -13.15
N LYS A 166 -41.62 31.10 -12.88
CA LYS A 166 -42.73 31.22 -11.92
C LYS A 166 -42.29 30.96 -10.46
N MET A 167 -41.18 30.24 -10.26
CA MET A 167 -40.63 29.92 -8.94
C MET A 167 -39.62 30.98 -8.42
N THR A 168 -39.07 31.80 -9.31
CA THR A 168 -38.16 32.91 -8.94
C THR A 168 -38.88 34.16 -8.45
N SER A 169 -40.21 34.24 -8.58
CA SER A 169 -41.02 35.42 -8.22
C SER A 169 -41.69 35.34 -6.85
N SER A 170 -41.38 34.34 -6.00
CA SER A 170 -42.14 34.10 -4.76
C SER A 170 -41.30 33.70 -3.53
N VAL A 171 -40.04 34.14 -3.40
CA VAL A 171 -39.27 33.95 -2.14
C VAL A 171 -38.47 35.20 -1.79
N GLU A 172 -39.11 36.12 -1.05
CA GLU A 172 -38.45 37.11 -0.20
C GLU A 172 -38.76 36.73 1.26
N ILE A 173 -37.79 36.20 2.01
CA ILE A 173 -37.93 36.00 3.47
C ILE A 173 -36.62 36.39 4.19
N LYS A 174 -36.82 37.22 5.23
CA LYS A 174 -35.90 37.91 6.14
C LYS A 174 -34.86 37.00 6.83
N ARG A 175 -33.65 37.53 7.04
CA ARG A 175 -32.60 36.93 7.88
C ARG A 175 -32.67 37.50 9.31
N GLU A 176 -32.79 36.63 10.31
CA GLU A 176 -32.43 36.91 11.70
C GLU A 176 -31.04 36.30 12.00
N VAL A 177 -30.24 37.04 12.77
CA VAL A 177 -28.85 36.74 13.12
C VAL A 177 -28.83 36.04 14.48
N ILE A 178 -28.25 34.83 14.56
CA ILE A 178 -27.89 34.18 15.83
C ILE A 178 -26.37 34.21 15.96
N ASN A 179 -25.91 34.80 17.06
CA ASN A 179 -24.54 35.12 17.41
C ASN A 179 -24.03 34.08 18.41
N VAL A 180 -22.91 33.38 18.14
CA VAL A 180 -22.20 32.58 19.14
C VAL A 180 -20.69 32.83 19.06
N ASN A 181 -20.13 33.04 20.25
CA ASN A 181 -18.88 33.70 20.60
C ASN A 181 -17.72 32.69 20.76
N PRO A 182 -16.49 32.91 20.25
CA PRO A 182 -15.36 32.07 20.57
C PRO A 182 -14.38 32.77 21.52
N LYS A 183 -14.29 32.29 22.76
CA LYS A 183 -13.14 32.55 23.64
C LYS A 183 -12.47 31.23 24.06
N LYS A 184 -11.13 31.29 24.05
CA LYS A 184 -10.11 30.32 24.49
C LYS A 184 -9.68 29.28 23.45
N ILE A 185 -8.43 29.37 22.99
CA ILE A 185 -7.33 28.46 23.37
C ILE A 185 -5.99 29.10 22.96
N GLN A 186 -5.04 29.09 23.89
CA GLN A 186 -3.70 29.67 23.84
C GLN A 186 -2.67 28.77 23.11
N PHE A 187 -1.81 29.43 22.35
CA PHE A 187 -0.36 29.26 22.13
C PHE A 187 0.37 27.91 22.34
N TYR A 188 1.09 27.47 21.28
CA TYR A 188 2.46 26.91 21.31
C TYR A 188 3.25 27.36 20.04
N PRO A 189 4.59 27.46 20.07
CA PRO A 189 5.35 28.33 19.17
C PRO A 189 5.68 27.71 17.81
N ASN A 190 5.71 28.59 16.81
CA ASN A 190 5.85 28.34 15.39
C ASN A 190 7.24 28.71 14.88
N LYS A 191 7.90 27.82 14.13
CA LYS A 191 8.72 28.26 12.98
C LYS A 191 8.86 27.26 11.82
N ILE A 192 8.54 25.98 12.00
CA ILE A 192 8.66 24.97 10.92
C ILE A 192 7.30 24.54 10.32
N ARG A 193 6.18 24.80 11.02
CA ARG A 193 4.83 24.42 10.60
C ARG A 193 4.23 25.32 9.50
N ARG A 194 4.64 26.58 9.40
CA ARG A 194 4.04 27.57 8.47
C ARG A 194 4.43 27.34 7.01
N ASN A 195 5.66 26.93 6.72
CA ASN A 195 6.10 26.74 5.33
C ASN A 195 5.47 25.48 4.70
N PHE A 196 5.17 24.45 5.50
CA PHE A 196 4.53 23.23 5.01
C PHE A 196 3.01 23.40 4.82
N LEU A 197 2.32 24.03 5.78
CA LEU A 197 0.89 24.35 5.64
C LEU A 197 0.62 25.32 4.49
N ASN A 198 1.50 26.30 4.26
CA ASN A 198 1.36 27.23 3.13
C ASN A 198 1.55 26.56 1.77
N ASN A 199 2.42 25.54 1.67
CA ASN A 199 2.55 24.77 0.43
C ASN A 199 1.35 23.84 0.18
N ILE A 200 0.72 23.32 1.23
CA ILE A 200 -0.51 22.53 1.12
C ILE A 200 -1.70 23.42 0.75
N THR A 201 -1.85 24.60 1.35
CA THR A 201 -2.95 25.52 1.02
C THR A 201 -2.81 26.10 -0.39
N ASN A 202 -1.58 26.36 -0.87
CA ASN A 202 -1.35 26.78 -2.25
C ASN A 202 -1.60 25.65 -3.26
N PHE A 203 -1.31 24.39 -2.91
CA PHE A 203 -1.66 23.24 -3.75
C PHE A 203 -3.18 22.99 -3.80
N LEU A 204 -3.90 23.20 -2.69
CA LEU A 204 -5.37 23.08 -2.63
C LEU A 204 -6.11 24.23 -3.33
N ARG A 205 -5.49 25.41 -3.47
CA ARG A 205 -6.04 26.55 -4.22
C ARG A 205 -5.89 26.43 -5.75
N GLY A 206 -5.04 25.53 -6.23
CA GLY A 206 -4.82 25.31 -7.67
C GLY A 206 -5.98 24.65 -8.42
N ASN A 207 -7.01 24.16 -7.73
CA ASN A 207 -8.16 23.51 -8.36
C ASN A 207 -9.48 23.88 -7.67
N ARG A 208 -10.00 25.08 -7.94
CA ARG A 208 -11.45 25.42 -7.92
C ARG A 208 -11.65 26.88 -8.36
N LYS A 209 -12.20 27.08 -9.56
CA LYS A 209 -12.95 28.30 -9.90
C LYS A 209 -14.31 28.22 -9.19
N ILE A 210 -14.46 28.95 -8.09
CA ILE A 210 -15.76 29.30 -7.53
C ILE A 210 -15.72 30.82 -7.30
N ASN A 211 -16.48 31.56 -8.10
CA ASN A 211 -16.72 32.98 -7.89
C ASN A 211 -17.62 33.14 -6.65
N ILE A 212 -17.13 33.87 -5.66
CA ILE A 212 -17.96 34.45 -4.61
C ILE A 212 -17.61 35.93 -4.56
N GLU A 213 -18.55 36.78 -4.98
CA GLU A 213 -18.53 38.22 -4.76
C GLU A 213 -18.68 38.50 -3.27
N VAL A 214 -17.75 39.26 -2.68
CA VAL A 214 -17.92 39.90 -1.38
C VAL A 214 -17.50 41.35 -1.52
N ASN A 215 -18.48 42.24 -1.29
CA ASN A 215 -18.38 43.69 -1.38
C ASN A 215 -17.26 44.28 -0.53
N GLU A 216 -16.55 45.24 -1.12
CA GLU A 216 -15.57 46.11 -0.49
C GLU A 216 -16.24 47.18 0.38
N ALA A 217 -15.76 47.33 1.62
CA ALA A 217 -15.72 48.61 2.33
C ALA A 217 -14.69 48.52 3.45
N ILE A 218 -13.48 49.01 3.15
CA ILE A 218 -12.67 49.96 3.95
C ILE A 218 -11.31 50.05 3.23
N GLN A 219 -11.17 51.12 2.44
CA GLN A 219 -9.89 51.62 1.94
C GLN A 219 -9.23 52.52 2.99
N GLN A 220 -7.90 52.45 3.03
CA GLN A 220 -6.87 53.51 3.26
C GLN A 220 -5.67 52.79 3.91
N GLN A 221 -4.48 52.66 3.31
CA GLN A 221 -3.67 53.45 2.38
C GLN A 221 -2.74 52.47 1.60
N SER A 222 -2.80 52.42 0.27
CA SER A 222 -1.78 52.89 -0.72
C SER A 222 -0.34 52.38 -0.47
N LEU A 223 0.38 51.68 -1.36
CA LEU A 223 0.38 51.55 -2.82
C LEU A 223 1.11 50.24 -3.24
N ASP A 224 0.66 49.62 -4.32
CA ASP A 224 1.44 49.30 -5.54
C ASP A 224 0.77 48.15 -6.30
N VAL A 225 0.67 48.26 -7.63
CA VAL A 225 1.13 47.25 -8.60
C VAL A 225 1.08 47.91 -9.99
N GLY A 226 2.24 48.34 -10.47
CA GLY A 226 2.55 48.32 -11.89
C GLY A 226 2.97 46.91 -12.30
N GLU A 227 2.59 46.52 -13.51
CA GLU A 227 2.86 45.23 -14.16
C GLU A 227 4.35 44.84 -14.12
N MET A 228 4.66 43.53 -14.08
CA MET A 228 5.52 42.87 -15.08
C MET A 228 5.80 41.38 -14.78
N THR A 229 5.44 40.57 -15.78
CA THR A 229 6.17 39.44 -16.42
C THR A 229 6.67 38.22 -15.62
N ASP A 230 6.30 37.07 -16.19
CA ASP A 230 6.91 35.75 -16.05
C ASP A 230 8.43 35.81 -15.89
N ASN A 231 8.93 35.27 -14.78
CA ASN A 231 10.26 34.69 -14.70
C ASN A 231 10.25 33.53 -13.71
N VAL A 232 10.50 32.35 -14.27
CA VAL A 232 10.86 31.12 -13.56
C VAL A 232 12.14 31.43 -12.76
N VAL A 233 12.03 31.49 -11.44
CA VAL A 233 13.21 31.59 -10.56
C VAL A 233 13.62 30.19 -10.13
N GLU A 234 14.81 29.81 -10.61
CA GLU A 234 15.53 28.57 -10.28
C GLU A 234 15.74 28.35 -8.77
N PRO A 235 15.82 27.09 -8.31
CA PRO A 235 16.12 26.73 -6.92
C PRO A 235 17.55 27.07 -6.45
N ALA A 236 18.37 27.75 -7.25
CA ALA A 236 19.71 28.22 -6.88
C ALA A 236 19.70 29.32 -5.79
N LYS A 237 18.61 30.06 -5.62
CA LYS A 237 18.53 31.17 -4.63
C LYS A 237 18.40 30.73 -3.16
N LEU A 238 18.01 29.48 -2.89
CA LEU A 238 17.95 28.94 -1.52
C LEU A 238 19.31 28.44 -1.03
N ILE A 239 20.24 28.14 -1.93
CA ILE A 239 21.64 27.78 -1.59
C ILE A 239 22.42 29.08 -1.29
N LEU A 240 22.24 30.12 -2.11
CA LEU A 240 22.88 31.43 -1.93
C LEU A 240 22.46 32.19 -0.66
N MET A 241 21.31 31.87 -0.05
CA MET A 241 20.90 32.47 1.24
C MET A 241 21.61 31.85 2.47
N ASN A 242 22.27 30.71 2.33
CA ASN A 242 23.06 30.07 3.40
C ASN A 242 24.56 30.38 3.31
N GLU A 243 25.03 31.01 2.23
CA GLU A 243 26.43 31.41 2.06
C GLU A 243 26.80 32.64 2.90
N ASN A 244 25.84 33.52 3.19
CA ASN A 244 26.05 34.72 4.01
C ASN A 244 25.90 34.47 5.53
N LYS A 245 26.44 33.36 6.05
CA LYS A 245 26.54 33.14 7.50
C LYS A 245 28.00 32.97 7.90
N ASN A 246 28.43 33.84 8.81
CA ASN A 246 29.77 33.89 9.38
C ASN A 246 30.22 32.52 9.91
N GLU A 247 31.52 32.21 9.79
CA GLU A 247 32.11 30.93 10.22
C GLU A 247 31.78 30.54 11.68
N ASN A 248 31.61 31.55 12.55
CA ASN A 248 31.19 31.36 13.93
C ASN A 248 29.80 30.70 14.06
N GLU A 249 28.80 31.11 13.26
CA GLU A 249 27.46 30.54 13.30
C GLU A 249 27.42 29.10 12.76
N LYS A 250 28.22 28.78 11.73
CA LYS A 250 28.34 27.39 11.22
C LYS A 250 28.97 26.47 12.27
N SER A 251 29.96 26.96 13.02
CA SER A 251 30.61 26.22 14.11
C SER A 251 29.68 26.00 15.31
N GLU A 252 28.83 26.99 15.64
CA GLU A 252 27.83 26.91 16.71
C GLU A 252 26.71 25.92 16.37
N ILE A 253 26.18 25.95 15.14
CA ILE A 253 25.14 24.99 14.69
C ILE A 253 25.64 23.54 14.78
N LYS A 254 26.91 23.29 14.40
CA LYS A 254 27.53 21.96 14.50
C LYS A 254 27.76 21.52 15.95
N LYS A 255 28.11 22.45 16.85
CA LYS A 255 28.20 22.18 18.30
C LYS A 255 26.83 21.84 18.90
N ILE A 256 25.80 22.61 18.54
CA ILE A 256 24.42 22.40 19.02
C ILE A 256 23.88 21.02 18.59
N SER A 257 24.10 20.59 17.35
CA SER A 257 23.67 19.25 16.89
C SER A 257 24.41 18.12 17.61
N LEU A 258 25.73 18.27 17.80
CA LEU A 258 26.54 17.28 18.54
C LEU A 258 26.13 17.16 20.02
N ASP A 259 25.77 18.27 20.65
CA ASP A 259 25.32 18.27 22.05
C ASP A 259 23.91 17.69 22.20
N ASN A 260 23.02 17.93 21.23
CA ASN A 260 21.69 17.29 21.18
C ASN A 260 21.79 15.77 21.01
N ASP A 261 22.68 15.27 20.15
CA ASP A 261 22.95 13.85 19.98
C ASP A 261 23.48 13.21 21.27
N LYS A 262 24.45 13.84 21.93
CA LYS A 262 24.96 13.36 23.22
C LYS A 262 23.87 13.28 24.27
N LYS A 263 23.03 14.31 24.38
CA LYS A 263 21.89 14.34 25.30
C LYS A 263 20.88 13.24 24.99
N TYR A 264 20.59 13.01 23.70
CA TYR A 264 19.71 11.93 23.27
C TYR A 264 20.24 10.56 23.72
N TYR A 265 21.50 10.25 23.42
CA TYR A 265 22.09 8.96 23.80
C TYR A 265 22.26 8.80 25.31
N GLN A 266 22.38 9.88 26.09
CA GLN A 266 22.33 9.81 27.56
C GLN A 266 20.96 9.33 28.05
N ILE A 267 19.87 9.87 27.49
CA ILE A 267 18.48 9.45 27.81
C ILE A 267 18.24 8.00 27.40
N VAL A 268 18.74 7.59 26.23
CA VAL A 268 18.64 6.19 25.79
C VAL A 268 19.45 5.25 26.69
N LYS A 269 20.63 5.66 27.16
CA LYS A 269 21.48 4.84 28.04
C LYS A 269 20.90 4.64 29.44
N THR A 270 19.90 5.42 29.84
CA THR A 270 19.11 5.18 31.07
C THR A 270 18.15 3.98 30.97
N ILE A 271 18.15 3.21 29.87
CA ILE A 271 17.52 1.87 29.81
C ILE A 271 18.26 0.95 30.80
N GLY A 272 17.77 0.95 32.03
CA GLY A 272 18.38 0.32 33.20
C GLY A 272 17.99 -1.14 33.38
N THR A 273 19.04 -1.93 33.62
CA THR A 273 19.15 -3.22 34.32
C THR A 273 18.08 -4.28 34.04
N ALA A 274 18.53 -5.35 33.36
CA ALA A 274 17.84 -6.62 33.28
C ALA A 274 17.33 -7.02 34.68
N LYS A 275 16.01 -7.08 34.85
CA LYS A 275 15.43 -7.82 35.98
C LYS A 275 15.94 -9.26 35.85
N ASP A 276 16.31 -9.89 36.97
CA ASP A 276 16.68 -11.30 37.00
C ASP A 276 15.61 -12.10 36.25
N LYS A 277 15.97 -12.55 35.05
CA LYS A 277 15.06 -13.29 34.19
C LYS A 277 14.99 -14.69 34.75
N SER A 278 13.80 -15.14 35.13
CA SER A 278 13.54 -16.54 35.40
C SER A 278 13.82 -17.32 34.11
N LYS A 279 15.03 -17.83 33.94
CA LYS A 279 15.29 -18.86 32.94
C LYS A 279 14.44 -20.05 33.37
N ASN A 280 13.43 -20.40 32.56
CA ASN A 280 12.76 -21.68 32.73
C ASN A 280 13.82 -22.77 32.70
N ASN A 281 13.72 -23.75 33.61
CA ASN A 281 14.63 -24.88 33.60
C ASN A 281 14.56 -25.57 32.23
N SER A 282 15.73 -25.96 31.72
CA SER A 282 15.76 -26.75 30.49
C SER A 282 15.03 -28.08 30.71
N PRO A 283 14.38 -28.64 29.67
CA PRO A 283 13.78 -29.96 29.77
C PRO A 283 14.81 -31.00 30.19
N ASP A 284 14.38 -31.97 30.98
CA ASP A 284 15.23 -33.09 31.43
C ASP A 284 15.57 -34.03 30.27
N GLU A 285 16.60 -34.88 30.42
CA GLU A 285 17.01 -35.83 29.38
C GLU A 285 15.87 -36.76 28.93
N LYS A 286 15.03 -37.19 29.88
CA LYS A 286 13.84 -38.03 29.60
C LYS A 286 12.87 -37.43 28.58
N TYR A 287 12.75 -36.09 28.55
CA TYR A 287 11.89 -35.41 27.59
C TYR A 287 12.40 -35.62 26.15
N PHE A 288 13.72 -35.59 25.97
CA PHE A 288 14.33 -35.78 24.66
C PHE A 288 14.30 -37.24 24.24
N GLU A 289 14.58 -38.17 25.16
CA GLU A 289 14.48 -39.62 24.92
C GLU A 289 13.08 -40.01 24.46
N GLU A 290 12.03 -39.53 25.14
CA GLU A 290 10.64 -39.83 24.76
C GLU A 290 10.29 -39.33 23.35
N ILE A 291 10.82 -38.18 22.93
CA ILE A 291 10.61 -37.66 21.58
C ILE A 291 11.38 -38.47 20.54
N ILE A 292 12.63 -38.86 20.84
CA ILE A 292 13.42 -39.73 19.97
C ILE A 292 12.70 -41.05 19.73
N ASP A 293 12.29 -41.73 20.81
CA ASP A 293 11.62 -43.03 20.75
C ASP A 293 10.37 -42.94 19.88
N ARG A 294 9.53 -41.91 20.07
CA ARG A 294 8.33 -41.71 19.26
C ARG A 294 8.62 -41.45 17.79
N ILE A 295 9.65 -40.68 17.48
CA ILE A 295 10.04 -40.40 16.09
C ILE A 295 10.48 -41.71 15.44
N GLU A 296 11.37 -42.47 16.07
CA GLU A 296 11.93 -43.71 15.53
C GLU A 296 10.88 -44.83 15.44
N GLU A 297 10.06 -45.02 16.46
CA GLU A 297 8.92 -45.96 16.42
C GLU A 297 7.99 -45.63 15.26
N LYS A 298 7.65 -44.35 15.08
CA LYS A 298 6.73 -43.95 14.01
C LYS A 298 7.34 -44.11 12.62
N LEU A 299 8.64 -43.84 12.46
CA LEU A 299 9.36 -44.10 11.22
C LEU A 299 9.37 -45.60 10.90
N ASN A 300 9.61 -46.45 11.90
CA ASN A 300 9.59 -47.90 11.76
C ASN A 300 8.22 -48.45 11.36
N GLU A 301 7.12 -47.93 11.92
CA GLU A 301 5.75 -48.29 11.50
C GLU A 301 5.52 -48.05 10.00
N PHE A 302 6.06 -46.95 9.46
CA PHE A 302 5.97 -46.61 8.04
C PHE A 302 7.03 -47.28 7.16
N LYS A 303 7.87 -48.16 7.73
CA LYS A 303 9.00 -48.81 7.05
C LYS A 303 9.94 -47.78 6.43
N ILE A 304 10.21 -46.71 7.17
CA ILE A 304 11.19 -45.68 6.84
C ILE A 304 12.40 -45.93 7.73
N GLU A 305 13.48 -46.45 7.17
CA GLU A 305 14.74 -46.61 7.91
C GLU A 305 15.34 -45.23 8.19
N GLY A 306 15.47 -44.87 9.45
CA GLY A 306 16.16 -43.68 9.91
C GLY A 306 16.32 -43.66 11.42
N GLN A 307 17.36 -42.97 11.89
CA GLN A 307 17.73 -42.88 13.31
C GLN A 307 18.09 -41.45 13.69
N VAL A 308 17.75 -41.03 14.91
CA VAL A 308 18.14 -39.72 15.43
C VAL A 308 19.56 -39.82 15.98
N ILE A 309 20.50 -39.13 15.33
CA ILE A 309 21.93 -39.18 15.70
C ILE A 309 22.35 -38.08 16.66
N ASN A 310 21.58 -36.99 16.72
CA ASN A 310 21.95 -35.80 17.48
C ASN A 310 20.73 -34.89 17.74
N ILE A 311 20.83 -34.04 18.77
CA ILE A 311 19.82 -33.03 19.09
C ILE A 311 20.48 -31.66 19.19
N LEU A 312 20.03 -30.72 18.37
CA LEU A 312 20.43 -29.33 18.46
C LEU A 312 19.38 -28.59 19.30
N LYS A 313 19.73 -28.34 20.57
CA LYS A 313 18.85 -27.70 21.55
C LYS A 313 18.74 -26.20 21.26
N GLY A 314 17.54 -25.71 21.04
CA GLY A 314 17.26 -24.30 20.76
C GLY A 314 16.40 -23.63 21.84
N PRO A 315 16.18 -22.31 21.78
CA PRO A 315 15.37 -21.60 22.77
C PRO A 315 13.86 -21.88 22.62
N VAL A 316 13.37 -22.03 21.38
CA VAL A 316 11.93 -22.16 21.07
C VAL A 316 11.59 -23.50 20.42
N VAL A 317 12.52 -24.03 19.63
CA VAL A 317 12.41 -25.32 18.94
C VAL A 317 13.69 -26.10 19.16
N ASP A 318 13.57 -27.42 19.26
CA ASP A 318 14.69 -28.35 19.29
C ASP A 318 14.74 -29.09 17.95
N THR A 319 15.93 -29.19 17.35
CA THR A 319 16.10 -29.88 16.06
C THR A 319 16.68 -31.27 16.29
N PHE A 320 15.87 -32.30 16.01
CA PHE A 320 16.28 -33.69 16.05
C PHE A 320 16.89 -34.04 14.69
N GLU A 321 18.17 -34.36 14.69
CA GLU A 321 18.94 -34.65 13.49
C GLU A 321 18.78 -36.12 13.12
N LEU A 322 18.09 -36.37 12.01
CA LEU A 322 17.73 -37.68 11.51
C LEU A 322 18.68 -38.08 10.37
N GLU A 323 19.34 -39.22 10.54
CA GLU A 323 20.09 -39.91 9.49
C GLU A 323 19.18 -40.96 8.82
N LEU A 324 19.15 -40.97 7.48
CA LEU A 324 18.30 -41.88 6.72
C LEU A 324 19.06 -43.11 6.26
N GLY A 325 18.39 -44.25 6.25
CA GLY A 325 18.90 -45.48 5.67
C GLY A 325 19.19 -45.34 4.17
N ALA A 326 20.08 -46.21 3.68
CA ALA A 326 20.49 -46.19 2.28
C ALA A 326 19.29 -46.37 1.34
N GLY A 327 19.13 -45.45 0.37
CA GLY A 327 18.04 -45.50 -0.60
C GLY A 327 16.68 -44.95 -0.12
N VAL A 328 16.59 -44.51 1.15
CA VAL A 328 15.38 -43.83 1.65
C VAL A 328 15.31 -42.40 1.10
N LYS A 329 14.24 -42.11 0.36
CA LYS A 329 13.99 -40.77 -0.18
C LYS A 329 13.45 -39.84 0.91
N VAL A 330 14.00 -38.64 1.00
CA VAL A 330 13.52 -37.56 1.90
C VAL A 330 12.03 -37.28 1.73
N SER A 331 11.49 -37.46 0.51
CA SER A 331 10.07 -37.28 0.22
C SER A 331 9.15 -38.13 1.09
N LYS A 332 9.58 -39.32 1.51
CA LYS A 332 8.79 -40.21 2.38
C LYS A 332 8.57 -39.57 3.76
N ILE A 333 9.59 -38.92 4.31
CA ILE A 333 9.49 -38.26 5.61
C ILE A 333 8.67 -36.99 5.50
N THR A 334 8.86 -36.22 4.43
CA THR A 334 8.04 -35.03 4.20
C THR A 334 6.55 -35.35 4.00
N SER A 335 6.22 -36.50 3.41
CA SER A 335 4.82 -36.93 3.29
C SER A 335 4.22 -37.44 4.58
N SER A 336 5.05 -37.91 5.52
CA SER A 336 4.63 -38.42 6.83
C SER A 336 4.70 -37.38 7.94
N SER A 337 4.84 -36.09 7.62
CA SER A 337 4.98 -35.02 8.61
C SER A 337 3.76 -34.89 9.53
N GLU A 338 2.55 -35.09 8.99
CA GLU A 338 1.31 -35.03 9.77
C GLU A 338 1.21 -36.21 10.74
N ASP A 339 1.61 -37.40 10.31
CA ASP A 339 1.62 -38.59 11.16
C ASP A 339 2.69 -38.52 12.26
N LEU A 340 3.86 -37.97 11.95
CA LEU A 340 4.91 -37.69 12.94
C LEU A 340 4.45 -36.64 13.95
N SER A 341 3.77 -35.57 13.49
CA SER A 341 3.13 -34.59 14.38
C SER A 341 2.12 -35.27 15.32
N MET A 342 1.30 -36.19 14.79
CA MET A 342 0.31 -36.93 15.59
C MET A 342 0.97 -37.83 16.65
N ALA A 343 2.08 -38.51 16.33
CA ALA A 343 2.85 -39.30 17.30
C ALA A 343 3.44 -38.43 18.43
N LEU A 344 3.71 -37.16 18.14
CA LEU A 344 4.17 -36.14 19.07
C LEU A 344 3.02 -35.32 19.67
N TYR A 345 1.85 -35.95 19.88
CA TYR A 345 0.67 -35.33 20.49
C TYR A 345 0.14 -34.09 19.74
N GLY A 346 0.29 -34.07 18.41
CA GLY A 346 -0.14 -32.96 17.57
C GLY A 346 0.78 -31.75 17.63
N ALA A 347 2.02 -31.91 18.10
CA ALA A 347 3.01 -30.85 18.11
C ALA A 347 3.30 -30.37 16.67
N PRO A 348 3.21 -29.05 16.37
CA PRO A 348 3.47 -28.55 15.03
C PRO A 348 4.96 -28.66 14.69
N ILE A 349 5.35 -29.74 14.00
CA ILE A 349 6.73 -29.99 13.58
C ILE A 349 7.06 -29.35 12.23
N ARG A 350 8.35 -29.11 12.00
CA ARG A 350 8.88 -28.66 10.71
C ARG A 350 10.06 -29.52 10.28
N ILE A 351 10.03 -30.01 9.04
CA ILE A 351 11.12 -30.80 8.47
C ILE A 351 12.05 -29.88 7.68
N VAL A 352 13.33 -29.89 8.02
CA VAL A 352 14.38 -29.07 7.42
C VAL A 352 15.34 -29.98 6.67
N TYR A 353 15.41 -29.80 5.34
CA TYR A 353 16.34 -30.55 4.50
C TYR A 353 16.80 -29.72 3.29
N PRO A 354 18.06 -29.90 2.83
CA PRO A 354 19.15 -30.52 3.57
C PRO A 354 19.60 -29.63 4.75
N MET A 355 20.08 -30.23 5.83
CA MET A 355 20.78 -29.47 6.86
C MET A 355 22.08 -28.91 6.28
N ARG A 356 22.37 -27.63 6.50
CA ARG A 356 23.53 -26.97 5.90
C ARG A 356 24.82 -27.67 6.31
N GLY A 357 25.58 -28.16 5.33
CA GLY A 357 26.85 -28.84 5.55
C GLY A 357 26.73 -30.28 6.08
N LYS A 358 25.52 -30.86 6.10
CA LYS A 358 25.29 -32.24 6.56
C LYS A 358 24.42 -33.02 5.58
N THR A 359 24.52 -34.35 5.63
CA THR A 359 23.72 -35.30 4.83
C THR A 359 22.42 -35.71 5.52
N THR A 360 22.09 -35.07 6.64
CA THR A 360 20.98 -35.39 7.55
C THR A 360 19.77 -34.49 7.32
N VAL A 361 18.63 -34.94 7.85
CA VAL A 361 17.36 -34.22 7.86
C VAL A 361 17.08 -33.73 9.28
N GLY A 362 16.71 -32.47 9.46
CA GLY A 362 16.31 -31.95 10.78
C GLY A 362 14.80 -32.02 10.96
N ILE A 363 14.34 -32.54 12.10
CA ILE A 363 12.95 -32.42 12.55
C ILE A 363 12.92 -31.40 13.68
N GLU A 364 12.40 -30.20 13.40
CA GLU A 364 12.20 -29.15 14.38
C GLU A 364 10.89 -29.43 15.15
N VAL A 365 11.01 -29.66 16.46
CA VAL A 365 9.89 -29.88 17.38
C VAL A 365 9.81 -28.69 18.34
N PRO A 366 8.62 -28.12 18.61
CA PRO A 366 8.47 -27.06 19.59
C PRO A 366 8.93 -27.50 20.99
N ARG A 367 9.81 -26.71 21.59
CA ARG A 367 10.32 -26.95 22.94
C ARG A 367 9.23 -26.75 23.98
N ASN A 368 9.23 -27.55 25.05
CA ASN A 368 8.35 -27.37 26.20
C ASN A 368 9.14 -27.50 27.52
N PRO A 369 9.30 -26.43 28.33
CA PRO A 369 8.78 -25.07 28.12
C PRO A 369 9.60 -24.28 27.08
N ARG A 370 8.95 -23.38 26.34
CA ARG A 370 9.64 -22.41 25.46
C ARG A 370 10.36 -21.35 26.27
N GLU A 371 11.55 -20.95 25.83
CA GLU A 371 12.27 -19.81 26.40
C GLU A 371 11.73 -18.50 25.81
N ILE A 372 11.51 -17.49 26.68
CA ILE A 372 11.15 -16.15 26.23
C ILE A 372 12.42 -15.42 25.82
N ILE A 373 12.50 -15.03 24.55
CA ILE A 373 13.59 -14.19 24.04
C ILE A 373 13.23 -12.73 24.30
N TYR A 374 13.95 -12.10 25.22
CA TYR A 374 13.72 -10.70 25.56
C TYR A 374 14.57 -9.78 24.68
N LEU A 375 14.00 -8.62 24.31
CA LEU A 375 14.67 -7.65 23.45
C LEU A 375 15.95 -7.08 24.07
N ASP A 376 15.99 -6.84 25.38
CA ASP A 376 17.18 -6.35 26.10
C ASP A 376 18.39 -7.29 25.95
N GLU A 377 18.18 -8.61 25.87
CA GLU A 377 19.24 -9.58 25.61
C GLU A 377 19.84 -9.37 24.22
N LEU A 378 18.98 -9.16 23.22
CA LEU A 378 19.42 -8.89 21.85
C LEU A 378 20.11 -7.53 21.75
N LEU A 379 19.60 -6.51 22.43
CA LEU A 379 20.17 -5.17 22.43
C LEU A 379 21.52 -5.13 23.16
N THR A 380 21.74 -5.99 24.17
CA THR A 380 23.02 -6.10 24.88
C THR A 380 24.00 -7.08 24.23
N SER A 381 23.55 -7.87 23.24
CA SER A 381 24.39 -8.79 22.48
C SER A 381 25.60 -8.09 21.85
N LYS A 382 26.71 -8.82 21.71
CA LYS A 382 27.92 -8.31 21.05
C LYS A 382 27.63 -7.92 19.60
N ASP A 383 26.78 -8.68 18.92
CA ASP A 383 26.43 -8.46 17.52
C ASP A 383 25.70 -7.14 17.34
N PHE A 384 24.72 -6.83 18.20
CA PHE A 384 24.03 -5.55 18.15
C PHE A 384 24.89 -4.39 18.66
N GLN A 385 25.70 -4.59 19.70
CA GLN A 385 26.51 -3.51 20.27
C GLN A 385 27.64 -3.08 19.34
N LYS A 386 28.35 -4.03 18.72
CA LYS A 386 29.52 -3.77 17.86
C LYS A 386 29.20 -3.59 16.38
N THR A 387 27.94 -3.75 15.97
CA THR A 387 27.54 -3.56 14.57
C THR A 387 27.87 -2.16 14.03
N LYS A 388 28.32 -2.13 12.77
CA LYS A 388 28.56 -0.91 11.98
C LYS A 388 27.43 -0.66 10.96
N PHE A 389 26.30 -1.33 11.12
CA PHE A 389 25.14 -1.19 10.23
C PHE A 389 24.56 0.22 10.23
N ASP A 390 24.08 0.64 9.06
CA ASP A 390 23.53 1.97 8.87
C ASP A 390 22.11 2.06 9.49
N LEU A 391 21.33 0.97 9.48
CA LEU A 391 20.02 0.85 10.15
C LEU A 391 19.88 -0.54 10.81
N PRO A 392 20.54 -0.78 11.97
CA PRO A 392 20.55 -2.09 12.63
C PRO A 392 19.19 -2.46 13.24
N LEU A 393 18.71 -3.66 12.94
CA LEU A 393 17.51 -4.27 13.52
C LEU A 393 17.87 -5.53 14.28
N ALA A 394 17.51 -5.60 15.57
CA ALA A 394 17.56 -6.83 16.35
C ALA A 394 16.27 -7.62 16.11
N ILE A 395 16.37 -8.74 15.39
CA ILE A 395 15.20 -9.51 14.94
C ILE A 395 14.79 -10.53 15.99
N GLY A 396 15.76 -11.25 16.55
CA GLY A 396 15.50 -12.40 17.41
C GLY A 396 16.74 -13.24 17.62
N LYS A 397 16.53 -14.49 18.07
CA LYS A 397 17.52 -15.55 17.99
C LYS A 397 17.13 -16.55 16.91
N ASP A 398 18.11 -17.23 16.34
CA ASP A 398 17.85 -18.35 15.43
C ASP A 398 17.45 -19.63 16.20
N ALA A 399 17.25 -20.72 15.46
CA ALA A 399 16.90 -22.02 16.04
C ALA A 399 17.97 -22.60 16.98
N PHE A 400 19.20 -22.10 16.92
CA PHE A 400 20.33 -22.52 17.77
C PHE A 400 20.59 -21.57 18.94
N GLY A 401 19.84 -20.47 19.03
CA GLY A 401 19.95 -19.49 20.10
C GLY A 401 20.93 -18.34 19.83
N GLU A 402 21.53 -18.29 18.64
CA GLU A 402 22.45 -17.22 18.25
C GLU A 402 21.68 -15.94 17.93
N SER A 403 22.23 -14.79 18.32
CA SER A 403 21.58 -13.49 18.10
C SER A 403 21.55 -13.14 16.61
N PHE A 404 20.38 -12.77 16.11
CA PHE A 404 20.19 -12.42 14.71
C PHE A 404 19.92 -10.92 14.55
N VAL A 405 20.92 -10.21 14.02
CA VAL A 405 20.90 -8.76 13.77
C VAL A 405 21.12 -8.50 12.29
N VAL A 406 20.30 -7.64 11.69
CA VAL A 406 20.33 -7.34 10.25
C VAL A 406 20.40 -5.84 10.00
N ASP A 407 20.86 -5.43 8.80
CA ASP A 407 20.89 -4.03 8.38
C ASP A 407 19.73 -3.71 7.43
N LEU A 408 18.78 -2.88 7.86
CA LEU A 408 17.69 -2.43 7.00
C LEU A 408 18.18 -1.62 5.80
N ALA A 409 19.36 -0.98 5.87
CA ALA A 409 19.91 -0.27 4.72
C ALA A 409 20.41 -1.23 3.62
N ALA A 410 20.89 -2.43 4.00
CA ALA A 410 21.32 -3.46 3.07
C ALA A 410 20.14 -4.23 2.46
N MET A 411 19.02 -4.34 3.19
CA MET A 411 17.73 -4.84 2.71
C MET A 411 16.70 -3.68 2.68
N PRO A 412 16.77 -2.79 1.67
CA PRO A 412 16.22 -1.42 1.73
C PRO A 412 14.70 -1.36 1.98
N HIS A 413 13.99 -2.45 1.72
CA HIS A 413 12.57 -2.60 2.00
C HIS A 413 12.31 -3.94 2.69
N MET A 414 11.42 -3.94 3.67
CA MET A 414 11.02 -5.13 4.42
C MET A 414 9.50 -5.23 4.48
N LEU A 415 8.97 -6.40 4.15
CA LEU A 415 7.55 -6.72 4.29
C LEU A 415 7.35 -7.58 5.54
N VAL A 416 6.39 -7.20 6.39
CA VAL A 416 6.04 -7.96 7.59
C VAL A 416 4.57 -8.37 7.50
N ALA A 417 4.32 -9.67 7.52
CA ALA A 417 2.99 -10.26 7.49
C ALA A 417 2.81 -11.23 8.66
N GLY A 418 1.58 -11.35 9.16
CA GLY A 418 1.23 -12.24 10.26
C GLY A 418 -0.22 -12.05 10.69
N SER A 419 -0.87 -13.15 11.09
CA SER A 419 -2.23 -13.15 11.66
C SER A 419 -2.25 -12.47 13.03
N THR A 420 -3.44 -12.13 13.53
CA THR A 420 -3.59 -11.63 14.90
C THR A 420 -3.03 -12.64 15.90
N GLY A 421 -2.23 -12.19 16.86
CA GLY A 421 -1.59 -13.06 17.86
C GLY A 421 -0.27 -13.71 17.42
N SER A 422 0.12 -13.60 16.14
CA SER A 422 1.40 -14.15 15.64
C SER A 422 2.66 -13.41 16.13
N GLY A 423 2.49 -12.28 16.83
CA GLY A 423 3.61 -11.46 17.32
C GLY A 423 4.02 -10.29 16.41
N LYS A 424 3.33 -10.04 15.29
CA LYS A 424 3.61 -8.93 14.36
C LYS A 424 3.80 -7.57 15.06
N SER A 425 2.90 -7.22 15.97
CA SER A 425 2.93 -5.95 16.70
C SER A 425 4.14 -5.84 17.63
N VAL A 426 4.46 -6.92 18.35
CA VAL A 426 5.65 -7.00 19.21
C VAL A 426 6.94 -6.88 18.38
N PHE A 427 6.95 -7.50 17.20
CA PHE A 427 8.07 -7.40 16.27
C PHE A 427 8.27 -5.97 15.74
N ILE A 428 7.21 -5.27 15.33
CA ILE A 428 7.29 -3.87 14.89
C ILE A 428 7.84 -2.97 16.00
N ASN A 429 7.39 -3.17 17.23
CA ASN A 429 7.91 -2.43 18.39
C ASN A 429 9.40 -2.72 18.62
N SER A 430 9.80 -3.99 18.56
CA SER A 430 11.20 -4.40 18.72
C SER A 430 12.11 -3.80 17.64
N LEU A 431 11.61 -3.73 16.40
CA LEU A 431 12.28 -3.08 15.28
C LEU A 431 12.48 -1.58 15.54
N LEU A 432 11.42 -0.86 15.91
CA LEU A 432 11.50 0.58 16.17
C LEU A 432 12.46 0.88 17.31
N VAL A 433 12.38 0.14 18.42
CA VAL A 433 13.28 0.31 19.56
C VAL A 433 14.74 0.04 19.16
N SER A 434 15.00 -0.98 18.34
CA SER A 434 16.35 -1.25 17.81
C SER A 434 16.94 -0.04 17.07
N LEU A 435 16.14 0.60 16.22
CA LEU A 435 16.57 1.79 15.48
C LEU A 435 16.79 2.99 16.40
N LEU A 436 15.85 3.27 17.30
CA LEU A 436 15.90 4.41 18.22
C LEU A 436 17.12 4.34 19.15
N ILE A 437 17.47 3.15 19.63
CA ILE A 437 18.64 2.98 20.50
C ILE A 437 19.95 3.31 19.76
N LYS A 438 20.01 3.08 18.45
CA LYS A 438 21.22 3.26 17.66
C LYS A 438 21.28 4.58 16.89
N LYS A 439 20.14 5.21 16.58
CA LYS A 439 20.06 6.36 15.68
C LYS A 439 19.36 7.53 16.35
N SER A 440 20.07 8.65 16.44
CA SER A 440 19.51 9.91 16.93
C SER A 440 18.55 10.54 15.90
N PRO A 441 17.77 11.56 16.30
CA PRO A 441 16.86 12.26 15.39
C PRO A 441 17.54 12.92 14.18
N ASP A 442 18.82 13.25 14.29
CA ASP A 442 19.59 13.86 13.20
C ASP A 442 20.13 12.79 12.23
N GLN A 443 20.31 11.56 12.71
CA GLN A 443 20.77 10.43 11.91
C GLN A 443 19.62 9.70 11.21
N MET A 444 18.42 9.70 11.80
CA MET A 444 17.26 8.98 11.26
C MET A 444 15.98 9.79 11.47
N LYS A 445 15.18 9.87 10.41
CA LYS A 445 13.84 10.43 10.42
C LYS A 445 12.80 9.37 10.09
N LEU A 446 11.64 9.44 10.74
CA LEU A 446 10.56 8.46 10.62
C LEU A 446 9.27 9.11 10.11
N ILE A 447 8.56 8.37 9.26
CA ILE A 447 7.16 8.59 8.93
C ILE A 447 6.42 7.33 9.36
N LEU A 448 5.54 7.46 10.34
CA LEU A 448 4.73 6.35 10.85
C LEU A 448 3.30 6.49 10.34
N ILE A 449 2.77 5.44 9.74
CA ILE A 449 1.40 5.37 9.23
C ILE A 449 0.68 4.24 9.97
N ASP A 450 -0.32 4.59 10.78
CA ASP A 450 -1.13 3.65 11.54
C ASP A 450 -2.63 3.96 11.34
N PRO A 451 -3.25 3.37 10.31
CA PRO A 451 -4.66 3.65 10.00
C PRO A 451 -5.62 3.14 11.07
N LYS A 452 -5.18 2.22 11.93
CA LYS A 452 -6.01 1.63 13.00
C LYS A 452 -5.76 2.26 14.38
N GLN A 453 -4.67 3.02 14.53
CA GLN A 453 -4.26 3.68 15.78
C GLN A 453 -4.03 2.71 16.96
N LEU A 454 -3.57 1.50 16.67
CA LEU A 454 -3.43 0.45 17.68
C LEU A 454 -1.99 0.33 18.20
N GLU A 455 -1.01 0.48 17.32
CA GLU A 455 0.35 0.02 17.60
C GLU A 455 1.34 1.19 17.69
N LEU A 456 1.20 2.19 16.80
CA LEU A 456 2.23 3.22 16.62
C LEU A 456 1.91 4.52 17.35
N SER A 457 0.71 4.65 17.92
CA SER A 457 0.27 5.85 18.66
C SER A 457 1.19 6.17 19.85
N LEU A 458 1.77 5.15 20.48
CA LEU A 458 2.77 5.25 21.55
C LEU A 458 4.01 6.08 21.16
N TYR A 459 4.31 6.18 19.86
CA TYR A 459 5.51 6.87 19.37
C TYR A 459 5.26 8.32 18.91
N SER A 460 4.06 8.86 19.15
CA SER A 460 3.63 10.17 18.62
C SER A 460 4.48 11.36 19.03
N GLU A 461 5.23 11.25 20.13
CA GLU A 461 6.08 12.31 20.68
C GLU A 461 7.57 12.15 20.34
N LEU A 462 7.93 11.16 19.52
CA LEU A 462 9.33 10.94 19.16
C LEU A 462 9.91 12.12 18.35
N PRO A 463 11.10 12.63 18.72
CA PRO A 463 11.78 13.70 17.96
C PRO A 463 12.25 13.26 16.55
N HIS A 464 12.24 11.96 16.27
CA HIS A 464 12.54 11.38 14.96
C HIS A 464 11.43 11.60 13.93
N LEU A 465 10.19 11.87 14.38
CA LEU A 465 9.06 11.99 13.48
C LEU A 465 9.14 13.25 12.61
N LEU A 466 8.97 13.08 11.30
CA LEU A 466 8.79 14.21 10.36
C LEU A 466 7.38 14.78 10.42
N LEU A 467 6.42 13.92 10.74
CA LEU A 467 5.00 14.19 10.75
C LEU A 467 4.42 13.45 11.98
N PRO A 468 3.33 13.95 12.60
CA PRO A 468 2.56 13.14 13.55
C PRO A 468 2.16 11.80 12.94
N VAL A 469 1.93 10.78 13.77
CA VAL A 469 1.52 9.45 13.31
C VAL A 469 0.29 9.59 12.41
N VAL A 470 0.43 9.14 11.17
CA VAL A 470 -0.55 9.38 10.12
C VAL A 470 -1.63 8.30 10.21
N THR A 471 -2.87 8.73 10.35
CA THR A 471 -4.04 7.84 10.52
C THR A 471 -4.93 7.85 9.29
N GLU A 472 -5.06 8.99 8.62
CA GLU A 472 -5.89 9.15 7.44
C GLU A 472 -5.18 8.69 6.16
N ALA A 473 -5.85 7.88 5.34
CA ALA A 473 -5.31 7.37 4.08
C ALA A 473 -4.89 8.47 3.09
N LYS A 474 -5.61 9.60 3.05
CA LYS A 474 -5.25 10.75 2.20
C LYS A 474 -3.92 11.35 2.62
N THR A 475 -3.73 11.57 3.91
CA THR A 475 -2.49 12.09 4.48
C THR A 475 -1.33 11.11 4.30
N ALA A 476 -1.61 9.80 4.40
CA ALA A 476 -0.61 8.76 4.12
C ALA A 476 -0.13 8.81 2.68
N SER A 477 -1.04 8.95 1.70
CA SER A 477 -0.70 9.12 0.30
C SER A 477 0.18 10.36 0.06
N LEU A 478 -0.17 11.50 0.68
CA LEU A 478 0.65 12.72 0.61
C LEU A 478 2.04 12.54 1.22
N ALA A 479 2.15 11.84 2.35
CA ALA A 479 3.44 11.56 2.99
C ALA A 479 4.34 10.69 2.10
N LEU A 480 3.77 9.68 1.43
CA LEU A 480 4.50 8.85 0.47
C LEU A 480 4.92 9.63 -0.78
N GLN A 481 4.05 10.49 -1.31
CA GLN A 481 4.41 11.39 -2.42
C GLN A 481 5.55 12.35 -2.03
N TRP A 482 5.54 12.86 -0.79
CA TRP A 482 6.64 13.65 -0.28
C TRP A 482 7.94 12.84 -0.20
N ALA A 483 7.89 11.58 0.24
CA ALA A 483 9.06 10.71 0.30
C ALA A 483 9.68 10.48 -1.09
N VAL A 484 8.86 10.33 -2.14
CA VAL A 484 9.33 10.26 -3.54
C VAL A 484 10.03 11.56 -3.95
N LYS A 485 9.43 12.73 -3.68
CA LYS A 485 10.05 14.02 -4.01
C LYS A 485 11.37 14.24 -3.26
N GLU A 486 11.44 13.83 -1.99
CA GLU A 486 12.68 13.91 -1.21
C GLU A 486 13.75 12.97 -1.75
N MET A 487 13.38 11.79 -2.24
CA MET A 487 14.29 10.87 -2.93
C MET A 487 14.87 11.52 -4.20
N ASP A 488 14.05 12.12 -5.05
CA ASP A 488 14.50 12.81 -6.27
C ASP A 488 15.41 14.00 -5.96
N ARG A 489 15.07 14.77 -4.93
CA ARG A 489 15.92 15.86 -4.42
C ARG A 489 17.29 15.32 -4.00
N ARG A 490 17.34 14.22 -3.25
CA ARG A 490 18.59 13.60 -2.82
C ARG A 490 19.39 13.07 -4.00
N TYR A 491 18.76 12.47 -5.01
CA TYR A 491 19.48 12.04 -6.21
C TYR A 491 20.12 13.22 -6.95
N SER A 492 19.41 14.35 -7.04
CA SER A 492 19.93 15.56 -7.68
C SER A 492 21.17 16.08 -6.95
N ILE A 493 21.10 16.20 -5.62
CA ILE A 493 22.23 16.61 -4.79
C ILE A 493 23.38 15.61 -4.88
N MET A 494 23.11 14.31 -4.79
CA MET A 494 24.17 13.29 -4.89
C MET A 494 24.86 13.31 -6.25
N LYS A 495 24.12 13.63 -7.33
CA LYS A 495 24.69 13.79 -8.68
C LYS A 495 25.60 15.01 -8.76
N GLU A 496 25.19 16.16 -8.21
CA GLU A 496 26.01 17.38 -8.13
C GLU A 496 27.31 17.13 -7.34
N PHE A 497 27.20 16.45 -6.21
CA PHE A 497 28.35 16.11 -5.37
C PHE A 497 29.15 14.89 -5.86
N GLN A 498 28.76 14.29 -7.00
CA GLN A 498 29.40 13.11 -7.61
C GLN A 498 29.56 11.92 -6.65
N VAL A 499 28.54 11.67 -5.84
CA VAL A 499 28.49 10.56 -4.87
C VAL A 499 27.38 9.58 -5.23
N ARG A 500 27.61 8.29 -4.97
CA ARG A 500 26.69 7.21 -5.37
C ARG A 500 25.59 6.89 -4.35
N ASN A 501 25.79 7.28 -3.09
CA ASN A 501 24.86 6.96 -2.00
C ASN A 501 24.93 8.01 -0.89
N LEU A 502 23.94 7.95 0.00
CA LEU A 502 23.78 8.91 1.10
C LEU A 502 24.96 8.88 2.08
N LYS A 503 25.57 7.71 2.29
CA LYS A 503 26.76 7.56 3.14
C LYS A 503 27.94 8.34 2.57
N GLY A 504 28.24 8.15 1.29
CA GLY A 504 29.28 8.90 0.58
C GLY A 504 29.02 10.40 0.57
N PHE A 505 27.75 10.83 0.42
CA PHE A 505 27.38 12.23 0.57
C PHE A 505 27.69 12.77 1.97
N ASN A 506 27.26 12.06 3.02
CA ASN A 506 27.49 12.46 4.41
C ASN A 506 28.98 12.47 4.79
N ASP A 507 29.75 11.51 4.31
CA ASP A 507 31.20 11.44 4.57
C ASP A 507 31.93 12.56 3.83
N LYS A 508 31.53 12.88 2.59
CA LYS A 508 32.05 14.03 1.86
C LYS A 508 31.74 15.33 2.58
N LEU A 509 30.52 15.53 3.08
CA LEU A 509 30.16 16.71 3.87
C LEU A 509 30.95 16.82 5.18
N LYS A 510 31.26 15.69 5.85
CA LYS A 510 32.06 15.70 7.08
C LYS A 510 33.50 16.15 6.83
N ASN A 511 34.05 15.78 5.68
CA ASN A 511 35.45 16.02 5.32
C ASN A 511 35.63 17.26 4.41
N ALA A 512 34.54 17.89 3.98
CA ALA A 512 34.60 19.06 3.10
C ALA A 512 35.17 20.27 3.85
N THR A 513 36.12 20.96 3.22
CA THR A 513 36.59 22.27 3.65
C THR A 513 35.54 23.34 3.31
N PRO A 514 35.56 24.51 3.98
CA PRO A 514 34.64 25.60 3.66
C PRO A 514 34.64 25.98 2.17
N GLU A 515 35.80 25.93 1.51
CA GLU A 515 36.00 26.19 0.08
C GLU A 515 35.37 25.14 -0.85
N MET A 516 35.15 23.91 -0.37
CA MET A 516 34.47 22.86 -1.13
C MET A 516 32.94 22.91 -1.00
N LEU A 517 32.43 23.75 -0.09
CA LEU A 517 31.01 23.92 0.21
C LEU A 517 30.45 25.28 -0.23
N SER A 518 31.32 26.22 -0.59
CA SER A 518 31.02 27.41 -1.40
C SER A 518 31.03 27.06 -2.87
#